data_AF-A0A7L3X2P8-F1
#
_entry.id   AF-A0A7L3X2P8-F1
#
_cell.length_a   1.000
_cell.length_b   1.000
_cell.length_c   1.000
_cell.angle_alpha   90.00
_cell.angle_beta   90.00
_cell.angle_gamma   90.00
#
_symmetry.space_group_name_H-M   'P 1'
#
loop_
_entity.id
_entity.type
_entity.pdbx_description
1 polymer ?
#
loop_
_entity_poly.entity_id
_entity_poly.type
_entity_poly.pdbx_seq_one_letter_code
_entity_poly.pdbx_strand_id
1 'polypeptide(L)'
;DCPGKEGVGGRRRNLALLRNKLYMGERRRTEPVVDSNTTAGDHSTLRRSQSDRTEYSQKLQEKMAPQAGPSTPAASPQEEEEQVSRRMMAKRVKIITELMQTEKDYISDLDLCIKEVIQPLRNKQIARFDVDGLFSNIELVHQVSAKLLSLLEEATTDVEPPMQIIGEVFLQIKGPLEDTYKIYCYRHDDAHTMLESYEKDEELKQHLRHCVQSLK
;
A
#
# COMPACT_ATOMS: atom_id res chain seq x y z
N ASP A 1 0.38 -18.52 49.02
CA ASP A 1 0.76 -19.23 47.79
C ASP A 1 0.07 -18.67 46.55
N CYS A 2 0.86 -18.11 45.64
CA CYS A 2 0.69 -18.34 44.20
C CYS A 2 1.82 -19.29 43.79
N PRO A 3 1.59 -20.24 42.88
CA PRO A 3 1.85 -20.00 41.44
C PRO A 3 0.77 -20.70 40.55
N GLY A 4 0.54 -20.45 39.25
CA GLY A 4 1.19 -19.71 38.18
C GLY A 4 0.98 -20.47 36.85
N LYS A 5 0.71 -19.74 35.74
CA LYS A 5 0.93 -20.11 34.30
C LYS A 5 -0.02 -21.17 33.69
N GLU A 6 -0.49 -21.18 32.44
CA GLU A 6 -0.04 -20.70 31.09
C GLU A 6 -1.33 -20.42 30.24
N GLY A 7 -1.44 -19.45 29.33
CA GLY A 7 -0.59 -19.22 28.17
C GLY A 7 -1.06 -20.02 26.94
N VAL A 8 -2.17 -19.64 26.28
CA VAL A 8 -2.46 -20.14 24.92
C VAL A 8 -2.55 -18.95 23.98
N GLY A 9 -1.37 -18.50 23.54
CA GLY A 9 -1.23 -17.60 22.41
C GLY A 9 -1.84 -18.24 21.16
N GLY A 10 -2.63 -17.46 20.44
CA GLY A 10 -3.09 -17.81 19.10
C GLY A 10 -1.87 -18.05 18.22
N ARG A 11 -1.53 -19.33 18.00
CA ARG A 11 -0.57 -19.72 16.98
C ARG A 11 -1.20 -19.35 15.65
N ARG A 12 -0.78 -18.21 15.09
CA ARG A 12 -0.82 -17.96 13.65
C ARG A 12 -0.03 -19.09 12.99
N ARG A 13 -0.72 -20.19 12.70
CA ARG A 13 -0.16 -21.26 11.88
C ARG A 13 -0.18 -20.71 10.47
N ASN A 14 1.03 -20.40 9.99
CA ASN A 14 1.27 -19.91 8.65
C ASN A 14 0.69 -20.93 7.65
N LEU A 15 -0.41 -20.58 6.97
CA LEU A 15 -1.03 -21.40 5.93
C LEU A 15 -0.08 -21.54 4.75
N ALA A 16 0.61 -22.67 4.69
CA ALA A 16 1.75 -22.88 3.78
C ALA A 16 1.34 -22.93 2.29
N LEU A 17 0.08 -23.24 1.98
CA LEU A 17 -0.39 -23.39 0.59
C LEU A 17 -0.63 -22.07 -0.13
N LEU A 18 -1.06 -21.03 0.60
CA LEU A 18 -1.34 -19.71 0.02
C LEU A 18 -0.25 -18.67 0.31
N ARG A 19 0.67 -18.96 1.24
CA ARG A 19 1.71 -18.02 1.71
C ARG A 19 2.55 -17.42 0.59
N ASN A 20 2.79 -18.17 -0.48
CA ASN A 20 3.67 -17.71 -1.56
C ASN A 20 2.96 -17.20 -2.82
N LYS A 21 1.62 -17.31 -2.91
CA LYS A 21 0.90 -17.02 -4.17
C LYS A 21 -0.38 -16.21 -4.05
N LEU A 22 -0.98 -16.09 -2.86
CA LEU A 22 -2.30 -15.45 -2.70
C LEU A 22 -2.39 -14.58 -1.43
N TYR A 23 -1.25 -14.25 -0.82
CA TYR A 23 -1.26 -13.38 0.36
C TYR A 23 -1.42 -11.91 -0.04
N MET A 24 -2.67 -11.51 -0.25
CA MET A 24 -3.16 -10.12 -0.39
C MET A 24 -2.98 -9.28 0.91
N GLY A 25 -2.00 -9.63 1.75
CA GLY A 25 -1.74 -9.03 3.06
C GLY A 25 -0.30 -8.55 3.24
N GLU A 26 0.61 -8.87 2.33
CA GLU A 26 1.81 -8.05 2.19
C GLU A 26 1.36 -6.78 1.50
N ARG A 27 1.01 -5.78 2.30
CA ARG A 27 1.16 -4.40 1.85
C ARG A 27 2.55 -4.37 1.22
N ARG A 28 2.62 -4.26 -0.11
CA ARG A 28 3.86 -3.82 -0.76
C ARG A 28 4.28 -2.64 0.10
N ARG A 29 5.41 -2.74 0.80
CA ARG A 29 5.88 -1.68 1.70
C ARG A 29 6.13 -0.47 0.82
N THR A 30 5.08 0.29 0.51
CA THR A 30 5.15 1.65 0.06
C THR A 30 5.38 2.42 1.34
N GLU A 31 6.63 2.38 1.81
CA GLU A 31 7.10 3.34 2.80
C GLU A 31 6.68 4.71 2.25
N PRO A 32 5.88 5.50 2.98
CA PRO A 32 5.61 6.85 2.55
C PRO A 32 6.95 7.57 2.51
N VAL A 33 7.37 8.06 1.32
CA VAL A 33 8.50 8.99 1.21
C VAL A 33 8.06 10.30 1.86
N VAL A 34 8.16 10.31 3.18
CA VAL A 34 8.24 11.49 4.02
C VAL A 34 9.70 11.54 4.42
N ASP A 35 10.49 12.31 3.69
CA ASP A 35 11.73 12.84 4.24
C ASP A 35 11.33 13.69 5.44
N SER A 36 11.50 13.11 6.62
CA SER A 36 11.23 13.73 7.91
C SER A 36 12.22 14.86 8.17
N ASN A 37 11.96 16.05 7.61
CA ASN A 37 12.56 17.30 8.07
C ASN A 37 11.85 17.81 9.34
N THR A 38 11.73 16.94 10.35
CA THR A 38 11.31 17.31 11.70
C THR A 38 12.49 17.15 12.63
N THR A 39 13.00 18.30 13.09
CA THR A 39 13.92 18.46 14.20
C THR A 39 13.50 17.61 15.39
N ALA A 40 14.16 16.48 15.58
CA ALA A 40 14.09 15.71 16.82
C ALA A 40 14.94 16.42 17.87
N GLY A 41 14.28 17.12 18.78
CA GLY A 41 14.86 17.42 20.07
C GLY A 41 14.93 16.12 20.85
N ASP A 42 16.14 15.70 21.21
CA ASP A 42 16.33 14.63 22.18
C ASP A 42 17.24 15.11 23.32
N HIS A 43 16.77 14.86 24.53
CA HIS A 43 17.33 15.34 25.78
C HIS A 43 18.59 14.55 26.17
N SER A 44 19.67 15.30 26.43
CA SER A 44 20.74 15.03 27.40
C SER A 44 21.48 13.67 27.37
N THR A 45 22.69 13.68 26.81
CA THR A 45 23.89 13.27 27.56
C THR A 45 25.00 14.29 27.33
N LEU A 46 25.36 15.00 28.41
CA LEU A 46 26.40 16.01 28.44
C LEU A 46 27.78 15.35 28.26
N ARG A 47 28.37 15.45 27.06
CA ARG A 47 29.82 15.38 26.90
C ARG A 47 30.36 16.76 26.55
N ARG A 48 30.98 17.35 27.56
CA ARG A 48 31.71 18.61 27.55
C ARG A 48 32.90 18.48 26.60
N SER A 49 32.76 18.94 25.36
CA SER A 49 33.90 19.18 24.47
C SER A 49 34.27 20.65 24.58
N GLN A 50 35.49 20.93 25.05
CA GLN A 50 36.05 22.27 25.03
C GLN A 50 36.26 22.65 23.57
N SER A 51 35.47 23.59 23.04
CA SER A 51 35.77 24.22 21.75
C SER A 51 36.77 25.34 21.99
N ASP A 52 37.96 25.16 21.41
CA ASP A 52 39.05 26.12 21.38
C ASP A 52 38.57 27.49 20.90
N ARG A 53 38.92 28.52 21.67
CA ARG A 53 38.59 29.94 21.47
C ARG A 53 39.02 30.48 20.09
N THR A 54 39.88 29.77 19.38
CA THR A 54 40.45 30.09 18.07
C THR A 54 39.49 29.81 16.91
N GLU A 55 38.63 28.78 16.98
CA GLU A 55 37.71 28.45 15.89
C GLU A 55 36.63 29.52 15.70
N TYR A 56 36.13 30.07 16.80
CA TYR A 56 35.12 31.12 16.77
C TYR A 56 35.66 32.43 16.19
N SER A 57 36.88 32.83 16.55
CA SER A 57 37.53 34.02 15.99
C SER A 57 37.85 33.87 14.50
N GLN A 58 38.23 32.68 14.06
CA GLN A 58 38.55 32.41 12.66
C GLN A 58 37.29 32.45 11.78
N LYS A 59 36.19 31.85 12.25
CA LYS A 59 34.87 31.97 11.60
C LYS A 59 34.32 33.39 11.60
N LEU A 60 34.68 34.23 12.56
CA LEU A 60 34.26 35.63 12.59
C LEU A 60 35.04 36.48 11.58
N GLN A 61 36.34 36.22 11.42
CA GLN A 61 37.19 36.89 10.41
C GLN A 61 36.84 36.49 8.98
N GLU A 62 36.52 35.22 8.75
CA GLU A 62 36.07 34.73 7.44
C GLU A 62 34.78 35.43 6.97
N LYS A 63 33.88 35.76 7.91
CA LYS A 63 32.63 36.48 7.64
C LYS A 63 32.77 37.99 7.45
N MET A 64 33.92 38.56 7.78
CA MET A 64 34.19 40.00 7.67
C MET A 64 35.13 40.36 6.50
N ALA A 65 35.68 39.36 5.80
CA ALA A 65 36.50 39.59 4.61
C ALA A 65 35.61 39.85 3.37
N PRO A 66 35.86 40.88 2.55
CA PRO A 66 35.13 41.10 1.31
C PRO A 66 35.58 40.08 0.26
N GLN A 67 34.86 38.96 0.17
CA GLN A 67 35.05 37.96 -0.89
C GLN A 67 34.43 38.45 -2.20
N ALA A 68 35.28 38.74 -3.18
CA ALA A 68 34.89 38.94 -4.57
C ALA A 68 34.83 37.57 -5.29
N GLY A 69 33.61 37.07 -5.54
CA GLY A 69 33.27 36.00 -6.49
C GLY A 69 32.91 34.62 -5.88
N PRO A 70 32.16 33.74 -6.58
CA PRO A 70 31.23 33.99 -7.69
C PRO A 70 29.82 34.29 -7.16
N SER A 71 29.10 35.15 -7.88
CA SER A 71 27.69 35.43 -7.63
C SER A 71 26.87 34.15 -7.76
N THR A 72 26.58 33.51 -6.63
CA THR A 72 25.41 32.63 -6.56
C THR A 72 24.22 33.59 -6.58
N PRO A 73 23.30 33.54 -7.56
CA PRO A 73 22.12 34.38 -7.48
C PRO A 73 21.39 33.95 -6.21
N ALA A 74 21.27 34.85 -5.25
CA ALA A 74 20.34 34.67 -4.15
C ALA A 74 18.96 34.56 -4.80
N ALA A 75 18.42 33.35 -4.87
CA ALA A 75 17.09 33.10 -5.42
C ALA A 75 16.12 34.03 -4.69
N SER A 76 15.34 34.80 -5.45
CA SER A 76 14.33 35.64 -4.86
C SER A 76 13.31 34.75 -4.11
N PRO A 77 12.66 35.22 -3.02
CA PRO A 77 11.64 34.43 -2.31
C PRO A 77 10.55 33.85 -3.23
N GLN A 78 10.28 34.53 -4.34
CA GLN A 78 9.35 34.11 -5.39
C GLN A 78 9.85 32.89 -6.18
N GLU A 79 11.15 32.82 -6.50
CA GLU A 79 11.75 31.66 -7.19
C GLU A 79 11.76 30.40 -6.31
N GLU A 80 11.97 30.58 -5.00
CA GLU A 80 11.88 29.49 -4.02
C GLU A 80 10.44 28.95 -3.93
N GLU A 81 9.44 29.82 -3.86
CA GLU A 81 8.03 29.43 -3.81
C GLU A 81 7.59 28.68 -5.08
N GLU A 82 7.97 29.17 -6.26
CA GLU A 82 7.70 28.48 -7.51
C GLU A 82 8.41 27.12 -7.60
N GLN A 83 9.65 27.02 -7.10
CA GLN A 83 10.37 25.76 -7.08
C GLN A 83 9.71 24.74 -6.15
N VAL A 84 9.21 25.18 -4.99
CA VAL A 84 8.43 24.34 -4.07
C VAL A 84 7.13 23.87 -4.74
N SER A 85 6.39 24.78 -5.38
CA SER A 85 5.14 24.44 -6.10
C SER A 85 5.38 23.41 -7.21
N ARG A 86 6.44 23.59 -8.02
CA ARG A 86 6.85 22.62 -9.05
C ARG A 86 7.16 21.24 -8.45
N ARG A 87 7.87 21.18 -7.32
CA ARG A 87 8.19 19.92 -6.63
C ARG A 87 6.92 19.24 -6.08
N MET A 88 6.01 19.99 -5.47
CA MET A 88 4.74 19.47 -4.97
C MET A 88 3.87 18.92 -6.10
N MET A 89 3.80 19.64 -7.22
CA MET A 89 3.05 19.21 -8.41
C MET A 89 3.65 17.93 -9.02
N ALA A 90 4.98 17.85 -9.15
CA ALA A 90 5.66 16.65 -9.61
C ALA A 90 5.40 15.44 -8.67
N LYS A 91 5.37 15.66 -7.35
CA LYS A 91 5.00 14.61 -6.38
C LYS A 91 3.54 14.17 -6.55
N ARG A 92 2.62 15.11 -6.73
CA ARG A 92 1.19 14.82 -6.96
C ARG A 92 0.98 13.95 -8.19
N VAL A 93 1.63 14.27 -9.32
CA VAL A 93 1.54 13.46 -10.55
C VAL A 93 1.97 12.02 -10.27
N LYS A 94 3.12 11.83 -9.60
CA LYS A 94 3.63 10.49 -9.26
C LYS A 94 2.64 9.70 -8.39
N ILE A 95 2.05 10.33 -7.38
CA ILE A 95 1.08 9.70 -6.49
C ILE A 95 -0.16 9.23 -7.28
N ILE A 96 -0.70 10.09 -8.17
CA ILE A 96 -1.87 9.73 -8.99
C ILE A 96 -1.53 8.57 -9.93
N THR A 97 -0.36 8.61 -10.58
CA THR A 97 0.10 7.52 -11.43
C THR A 97 0.26 6.20 -10.66
N GLU A 98 0.86 6.23 -9.47
CA GLU A 98 1.01 5.05 -8.61
C GLU A 98 -0.35 4.51 -8.17
N LEU A 99 -1.28 5.37 -7.73
CA LEU A 99 -2.63 4.99 -7.35
C LEU A 99 -3.34 4.23 -8.48
N MET A 100 -3.28 4.76 -9.71
CA MET A 100 -3.90 4.10 -10.87
C MET A 100 -3.20 2.78 -11.24
N GLN A 101 -1.87 2.75 -11.21
CA GLN A 101 -1.13 1.53 -11.54
C GLN A 101 -1.38 0.42 -10.52
N THR A 102 -1.39 0.76 -9.23
CA THR A 102 -1.68 -0.20 -8.16
C THR A 102 -3.11 -0.73 -8.24
N GLU A 103 -4.09 0.10 -8.62
CA GLU A 103 -5.46 -0.36 -8.86
C GLU A 103 -5.53 -1.30 -10.10
N LYS A 104 -4.80 -0.99 -11.18
CA LYS A 104 -4.69 -1.88 -12.36
C LYS A 104 -4.13 -3.24 -11.99
N ASP A 105 -3.05 -3.26 -11.23
CA ASP A 105 -2.44 -4.50 -10.76
C ASP A 105 -3.43 -5.29 -9.89
N TYR A 106 -4.13 -4.62 -8.97
CA TYR A 106 -5.12 -5.25 -8.10
C TYR A 106 -6.27 -5.90 -8.90
N ILE A 107 -6.82 -5.20 -9.89
CA ILE A 107 -7.85 -5.74 -10.78
C ILE A 107 -7.33 -6.96 -11.55
N SER A 108 -6.09 -6.89 -12.07
CA SER A 108 -5.47 -8.01 -12.77
C SER A 108 -5.32 -9.23 -11.86
N ASP A 109 -4.92 -9.04 -10.60
CA ASP A 109 -4.80 -10.12 -9.61
C ASP A 109 -6.16 -10.77 -9.31
N LEU A 110 -7.21 -9.94 -9.16
CA LEU A 110 -8.58 -10.43 -8.97
C LEU A 110 -9.09 -11.21 -10.18
N ASP A 111 -8.91 -10.68 -11.38
CA ASP A 111 -9.33 -11.31 -12.63
C ASP A 111 -8.62 -12.67 -12.84
N LEU A 112 -7.31 -12.72 -12.57
CA LEU A 112 -6.52 -13.95 -12.62
C LEU A 112 -7.03 -14.98 -11.61
N CYS A 113 -7.32 -14.57 -10.38
CA CYS A 113 -7.90 -15.45 -9.36
C CYS A 113 -9.26 -16.01 -9.81
N ILE A 114 -10.13 -15.16 -10.36
CA ILE A 114 -11.44 -15.56 -10.87
C ILE A 114 -11.29 -16.58 -12.01
N LYS A 115 -10.47 -16.28 -13.01
CA LYS A 115 -10.31 -17.10 -14.22
C LYS A 115 -9.57 -18.41 -13.99
N GLU A 116 -8.49 -18.39 -13.22
CA GLU A 116 -7.58 -19.55 -13.09
C GLU A 116 -7.86 -20.39 -11.85
N VAL A 117 -8.59 -19.86 -10.86
CA VAL A 117 -8.91 -20.59 -9.63
C VAL A 117 -10.41 -20.83 -9.49
N ILE A 118 -11.21 -19.78 -9.48
CA ILE A 118 -12.64 -19.88 -9.14
C ILE A 118 -13.41 -20.62 -10.23
N GLN A 119 -13.27 -20.21 -11.48
CA GLN A 119 -13.99 -20.83 -12.60
C GLN A 119 -13.64 -22.33 -12.76
N PRO A 120 -12.36 -22.76 -12.72
CA PRO A 120 -12.01 -24.17 -12.75
C PRO A 120 -12.57 -24.98 -11.57
N LEU A 121 -12.61 -24.42 -10.37
CA LEU A 121 -13.19 -25.09 -9.20
C LEU A 121 -14.71 -25.25 -9.33
N ARG A 122 -15.41 -24.19 -9.78
CA ARG A 122 -16.86 -24.26 -10.09
C ARG A 122 -17.16 -25.31 -11.16
N ASN A 123 -16.37 -25.33 -12.23
CA ASN A 123 -16.56 -26.28 -13.35
C ASN A 123 -16.35 -27.74 -12.95
N LYS A 124 -15.49 -28.02 -11.97
CA LYS A 124 -15.29 -29.38 -11.44
C LYS A 124 -16.44 -29.89 -10.58
N GLN A 125 -17.30 -29.00 -10.06
CA GLN A 125 -18.48 -29.33 -9.25
C GLN A 125 -18.18 -30.33 -8.11
N ILE A 126 -17.12 -30.07 -7.34
CA ILE A 126 -16.72 -30.94 -6.24
C ILE A 126 -17.76 -30.85 -5.12
N ALA A 127 -18.53 -31.90 -4.88
CA ALA A 127 -19.71 -31.87 -4.01
C ALA A 127 -19.46 -31.41 -2.57
N ARG A 128 -18.24 -31.55 -2.04
CA ARG A 128 -17.85 -31.13 -0.68
C ARG A 128 -17.14 -29.77 -0.64
N PHE A 129 -17.04 -29.08 -1.76
CA PHE A 129 -16.29 -27.85 -1.90
C PHE A 129 -17.23 -26.70 -2.25
N ASP A 130 -17.52 -25.87 -1.26
CA ASP A 130 -18.26 -24.63 -1.46
C ASP A 130 -17.32 -23.52 -1.95
N VAL A 131 -17.31 -23.31 -3.27
CA VAL A 131 -16.49 -22.28 -3.93
C VAL A 131 -17.01 -20.89 -3.57
N ASP A 132 -18.32 -20.68 -3.62
CA ASP A 132 -18.92 -19.36 -3.42
C ASP A 132 -18.83 -18.91 -1.95
N GLY A 133 -18.89 -19.85 -1.00
CA GLY A 133 -18.58 -19.58 0.39
C GLY A 133 -17.11 -19.21 0.62
N LEU A 134 -16.18 -19.89 -0.05
CA LEU A 134 -14.74 -19.64 0.10
C LEU A 134 -14.29 -18.31 -0.53
N PHE A 135 -14.82 -17.96 -1.69
CA PHE A 135 -14.43 -16.75 -2.43
C PHE A 135 -15.40 -15.58 -2.27
N SER A 136 -16.53 -15.78 -1.57
CA SER A 136 -17.51 -14.75 -1.25
C SER A 136 -17.95 -13.97 -2.51
N ASN A 137 -18.09 -12.66 -2.41
CA ASN A 137 -18.47 -11.76 -3.50
C ASN A 137 -17.26 -11.17 -4.26
N ILE A 138 -16.15 -11.90 -4.42
CA ILE A 138 -14.94 -11.40 -5.11
C ILE A 138 -15.20 -10.88 -6.53
N GLU A 139 -16.16 -11.43 -7.25
CA GLU A 139 -16.55 -10.95 -8.59
C GLU A 139 -17.16 -9.55 -8.53
N LEU A 140 -17.89 -9.21 -7.46
CA LEU A 140 -18.38 -7.85 -7.21
C LEU A 140 -17.24 -6.92 -6.78
N VAL A 141 -16.28 -7.42 -5.98
CA VAL A 141 -15.07 -6.67 -5.61
C VAL A 141 -14.28 -6.27 -6.85
N HIS A 142 -14.08 -7.21 -7.78
CA HIS A 142 -13.46 -6.94 -9.07
C HIS A 142 -14.22 -5.87 -9.86
N GLN A 143 -15.55 -5.96 -9.93
CA GLN A 143 -16.38 -4.99 -10.64
C GLN A 143 -16.29 -3.57 -10.06
N VAL A 144 -16.35 -3.43 -8.73
CA VAL A 144 -16.29 -2.10 -8.10
C VAL A 144 -14.89 -1.48 -8.24
N SER A 145 -13.83 -2.28 -8.16
CA SER A 145 -12.46 -1.82 -8.42
C SER A 145 -12.26 -1.40 -9.87
N ALA A 146 -12.74 -2.19 -10.84
CA ALA A 146 -12.71 -1.80 -12.25
C ALA A 146 -13.47 -0.48 -12.50
N LYS A 147 -14.59 -0.28 -11.79
CA LYS A 147 -15.33 0.98 -11.86
C LYS A 147 -14.55 2.15 -11.24
N LEU A 148 -13.88 1.95 -10.11
CA LEU A 148 -13.00 2.96 -9.50
C LEU A 148 -11.92 3.40 -10.48
N LEU A 149 -11.21 2.43 -11.09
CA LEU A 149 -10.16 2.72 -12.07
C LEU A 149 -10.70 3.50 -13.26
N SER A 150 -11.85 3.09 -13.81
CA SER A 150 -12.47 3.78 -14.95
C SER A 150 -12.80 5.25 -14.63
N LEU A 151 -13.32 5.55 -13.43
CA LEU A 151 -13.60 6.92 -13.02
C LEU A 151 -12.31 7.73 -12.79
N LEU A 152 -11.26 7.11 -12.27
CA LEU A 152 -9.94 7.74 -12.12
C LEU A 152 -9.33 8.06 -13.50
N GLU A 153 -9.45 7.16 -14.46
CA GLU A 153 -9.00 7.37 -15.85
C GLU A 153 -9.76 8.52 -16.51
N GLU A 154 -11.09 8.58 -16.34
CA GLU A 154 -11.92 9.69 -16.84
C GLU A 154 -11.48 11.05 -16.23
N ALA A 155 -11.17 11.08 -14.93
CA ALA A 155 -10.76 12.30 -14.24
C ALA A 155 -9.33 12.77 -14.55
N THR A 156 -8.53 11.95 -15.25
CA THR A 156 -7.09 12.21 -15.46
C THR A 156 -6.65 12.20 -16.92
N THR A 157 -7.34 11.48 -17.79
CA THR A 157 -7.01 11.37 -19.22
C THR A 157 -7.26 12.68 -19.94
N ASP A 158 -6.26 13.18 -20.67
CA ASP A 158 -6.30 14.46 -21.38
C ASP A 158 -6.58 15.69 -20.48
N VAL A 159 -6.40 15.56 -19.17
CA VAL A 159 -6.56 16.64 -18.18
C VAL A 159 -5.18 17.10 -17.70
N GLU A 160 -4.91 18.41 -17.80
CA GLU A 160 -3.67 18.98 -17.28
C GLU A 160 -3.52 18.69 -15.78
N PRO A 161 -2.31 18.34 -15.29
CA PRO A 161 -2.13 17.92 -13.90
C PRO A 161 -2.70 18.86 -12.82
N PRO A 162 -2.65 20.20 -12.96
CA PRO A 162 -3.27 21.12 -11.99
C PRO A 162 -4.81 21.02 -11.94
N MET A 163 -5.44 20.55 -13.02
CA MET A 163 -6.90 20.45 -13.16
C MET A 163 -7.47 19.08 -12.79
N GLN A 164 -6.62 18.09 -12.49
CA GLN A 164 -7.06 16.74 -12.11
C GLN A 164 -7.69 16.75 -10.71
N ILE A 165 -9.01 16.54 -10.62
CA ILE A 165 -9.78 16.49 -9.36
C ILE A 165 -10.23 15.06 -9.08
N ILE A 166 -9.29 14.21 -8.64
CA ILE A 166 -9.58 12.80 -8.35
C ILE A 166 -10.36 12.58 -7.04
N GLY A 167 -10.44 13.57 -6.15
CA GLY A 167 -11.15 13.44 -4.88
C GLY A 167 -12.67 13.23 -5.06
N GLU A 168 -13.25 13.82 -6.10
CA GLU A 168 -14.66 13.69 -6.42
C GLU A 168 -15.02 12.24 -6.81
N VAL A 169 -14.09 11.53 -7.48
CA VAL A 169 -14.27 10.11 -7.84
C VAL A 169 -14.54 9.26 -6.60
N PHE A 170 -13.81 9.48 -5.52
CA PHE A 170 -14.00 8.73 -4.27
C PHE A 170 -15.35 9.04 -3.61
N LEU A 171 -15.81 10.28 -3.68
CA LEU A 171 -17.12 10.67 -3.16
C LEU A 171 -18.26 10.02 -3.94
N GLN A 172 -18.12 9.90 -5.27
CA GLN A 172 -19.09 9.26 -6.15
C GLN A 172 -19.20 7.75 -5.89
N ILE A 173 -18.07 7.07 -5.69
CA ILE A 173 -18.03 5.60 -5.59
C ILE A 173 -18.06 5.06 -4.15
N LYS A 174 -18.07 5.92 -3.13
CA LYS A 174 -18.04 5.52 -1.70
C LYS A 174 -19.08 4.46 -1.33
N GLY A 175 -20.33 4.62 -1.80
CA GLY A 175 -21.44 3.73 -1.46
C GLY A 175 -21.24 2.33 -2.05
N PRO A 176 -21.06 2.21 -3.38
CA PRO A 176 -20.72 0.94 -4.01
C PRO A 176 -19.49 0.24 -3.41
N LEU A 177 -18.44 1.00 -3.06
CA LEU A 177 -17.26 0.46 -2.36
C LEU A 177 -17.65 -0.14 -1.01
N GLU A 178 -18.32 0.63 -0.15
CA GLU A 178 -18.73 0.17 1.18
C GLU A 178 -19.65 -1.06 1.10
N ASP A 179 -20.67 -1.00 0.24
CA ASP A 179 -21.65 -2.08 0.08
C ASP A 179 -21.03 -3.40 -0.38
N THR A 180 -20.01 -3.32 -1.22
CA THR A 180 -19.30 -4.50 -1.74
C THR A 180 -18.30 -5.04 -0.71
N TYR A 181 -17.45 -4.16 -0.18
CA TYR A 181 -16.35 -4.58 0.70
C TYR A 181 -16.82 -5.00 2.09
N LYS A 182 -17.93 -4.44 2.62
CA LYS A 182 -18.46 -4.88 3.92
C LYS A 182 -18.81 -6.37 3.93
N ILE A 183 -19.37 -6.88 2.83
CA ILE A 183 -19.72 -8.30 2.67
C ILE A 183 -18.44 -9.13 2.57
N TYR A 184 -17.51 -8.69 1.72
CA TYR A 184 -16.26 -9.41 1.47
C TYR A 184 -15.43 -9.56 2.75
N CYS A 185 -15.26 -8.46 3.49
CA CYS A 185 -14.51 -8.44 4.74
C CYS A 185 -15.22 -9.21 5.86
N TYR A 186 -16.55 -9.10 5.97
CA TYR A 186 -17.31 -9.83 6.98
C TYR A 186 -17.16 -11.36 6.84
N ARG A 187 -17.05 -11.86 5.60
CA ARG A 187 -16.93 -13.29 5.28
C ARG A 187 -15.50 -13.83 5.35
N HIS A 188 -14.51 -12.99 5.68
CA HIS A 188 -13.10 -13.39 5.62
C HIS A 188 -12.75 -14.51 6.62
N ASP A 189 -13.23 -14.43 7.85
CA ASP A 189 -12.94 -15.42 8.89
C ASP A 189 -13.61 -16.78 8.59
N ASP A 190 -14.83 -16.74 8.02
CA ASP A 190 -15.55 -17.93 7.55
C ASP A 190 -14.75 -18.62 6.43
N ALA A 191 -14.33 -17.85 5.41
CA ALA A 191 -13.54 -18.34 4.29
C ALA A 191 -12.19 -18.93 4.77
N HIS A 192 -11.54 -18.29 5.74
CA HIS A 192 -10.31 -18.80 6.35
C HIS A 192 -10.54 -20.16 7.02
N THR A 193 -11.61 -20.29 7.80
CA THR A 193 -11.98 -21.54 8.47
C THR A 193 -12.31 -22.66 7.48
N MET A 194 -13.03 -22.32 6.39
CA MET A 194 -13.32 -23.26 5.30
C MET A 194 -12.04 -23.76 4.64
N LEU A 195 -11.12 -22.84 4.33
CA LEU A 195 -9.83 -23.19 3.73
C LEU A 195 -9.03 -24.12 4.64
N GLU A 196 -8.93 -23.85 5.95
CA GLU A 196 -8.26 -24.73 6.90
C GLU A 196 -8.87 -26.14 6.94
N SER A 197 -10.18 -26.26 6.73
CA SER A 197 -10.85 -27.55 6.62
C SER A 197 -10.47 -28.27 5.32
N TYR A 198 -10.51 -27.57 4.18
CA TYR A 198 -10.16 -28.14 2.88
C TYR A 198 -8.68 -28.54 2.79
N GLU A 199 -7.77 -27.86 3.49
CA GLU A 199 -6.35 -28.24 3.55
C GLU A 199 -6.08 -29.56 4.28
N LYS A 200 -7.02 -30.05 5.10
CA LYS A 200 -6.92 -31.34 5.81
C LYS A 200 -7.38 -32.52 4.94
N ASP A 201 -8.12 -32.24 3.87
CA ASP A 201 -8.58 -33.23 2.91
C ASP A 201 -7.63 -33.25 1.70
N GLU A 202 -6.89 -34.34 1.50
CA GLU A 202 -5.87 -34.40 0.45
C GLU A 202 -6.42 -34.29 -0.98
N GLU A 203 -7.67 -34.71 -1.22
CA GLU A 203 -8.32 -34.59 -2.53
C GLU A 203 -8.63 -33.12 -2.83
N LEU A 204 -9.31 -32.43 -1.90
CA LEU A 204 -9.65 -31.01 -2.04
C LEU A 204 -8.41 -30.14 -2.12
N LYS A 205 -7.43 -30.43 -1.27
CA LYS A 205 -6.12 -29.77 -1.25
C LYS A 205 -5.37 -29.95 -2.57
N GLN A 206 -5.43 -31.12 -3.21
CA GLN A 206 -4.82 -31.34 -4.53
C GLN A 206 -5.52 -30.52 -5.62
N HIS A 207 -6.85 -30.41 -5.59
CA HIS A 207 -7.59 -29.58 -6.53
C HIS A 207 -7.24 -28.10 -6.41
N LEU A 208 -7.17 -27.58 -5.18
CA LEU A 208 -6.70 -26.21 -4.89
C LEU A 208 -5.27 -25.99 -5.42
N ARG A 209 -4.34 -26.92 -5.12
CA ARG A 209 -2.96 -26.84 -5.60
C ARG A 209 -2.86 -26.73 -7.13
N HIS A 210 -3.61 -27.56 -7.86
CA HIS A 210 -3.58 -27.54 -9.32
C HIS A 210 -4.03 -26.19 -9.88
N CYS A 211 -5.08 -25.59 -9.30
CA CYS A 211 -5.56 -24.27 -9.69
C CYS A 211 -4.52 -23.19 -9.38
N VAL A 212 -3.96 -23.18 -8.16
CA VAL A 212 -2.95 -22.18 -7.74
C VAL A 212 -1.63 -22.29 -8.54
N GLN A 213 -1.25 -23.49 -8.99
CA GLN A 213 -0.09 -23.68 -9.86
C GLN A 213 -0.28 -23.07 -11.25
N SER A 214 -1.52 -22.88 -11.69
CA SER A 214 -1.86 -22.29 -12.98
C SER A 214 -1.75 -20.75 -12.96
N LEU A 215 -1.74 -20.13 -11.76
CA LEU A 215 -1.42 -18.71 -11.59
C LEU A 215 0.03 -18.45 -12.01
N LYS A 216 0.21 -17.82 -13.17
CA LYS A 216 1.50 -17.38 -13.71
C LYS A 216 1.67 -15.88 -13.57
#